data_AF-A0A2N0QR13-F1
#
_entry.id   AF-A0A2N0QR13-F1
#
_cell.length_a   1.000
_cell.length_b   1.000
_cell.length_c   1.000
_cell.angle_alpha   90.00
_cell.angle_beta   90.00
_cell.angle_gamma   90.00
#
_symmetry.space_group_name_H-M   'P 1'
#
loop_
_entity.id
_entity.type
_entity.pdbx_description
1 polymer ?
#
loop_
_entity_poly.entity_id
_entity_poly.type
_entity_poly.pdbx_seq_one_letter_code
_entity_poly.pdbx_strand_id
1 'polypeptide(L)'
;MAHIACDDLIVCGYHPDELKWAFVRYMYGIISKDPKAPYYENIRFSYILPEKIPSIKSFSPERSTAIIFEDLCLAPDHIQNRISQFFTYGHHRNISSIYVIQRYHHTPIIIRENISHLVVFNGGSSHQDISKVIGRYTEDVKITSMVVNNKSDDNPLVIRLRFDIPLDLQKEASHTIEDAKQVAFSKNGECLSKHTWCPYCAANRPCTLEDAKQLAYNRKEACLSEYYINNHSALLWMCDKKHRWFATFDNVKHLNSWCPFCPKYKREKLCHEILTKYLGPPSLIRKPNFLKTPECSTGLELDIYYPEYGFAIKVQGVQHEKYIKFFHNGDPNNFIKQQVRDQLKKELCEENQITLRYVWYYEDPHIVIPEHLRELGLIE
;
A
#
# COMPACT_ATOMS: atom_id res chain seq x y z
N MET A 1 -17.46 -1.84 -17.77
CA MET A 1 -17.76 -1.88 -16.33
C MET A 1 -19.07 -1.15 -16.12
N ALA A 2 -20.06 -1.75 -15.45
CA ALA A 2 -21.29 -1.06 -15.08
C ALA A 2 -21.07 -0.36 -13.74
N HIS A 3 -21.41 0.94 -13.64
CA HIS A 3 -21.32 1.72 -12.42
C HIS A 3 -22.72 1.92 -11.84
N ILE A 4 -22.88 1.72 -10.54
CA ILE A 4 -24.14 1.97 -9.82
C ILE A 4 -23.93 3.21 -8.95
N ALA A 5 -24.54 4.33 -9.36
CA ALA A 5 -24.60 5.51 -8.50
C ALA A 5 -25.61 5.26 -7.38
N CYS A 6 -25.22 5.53 -6.13
CA CYS A 6 -26.11 5.44 -4.98
C CYS A 6 -25.74 6.46 -3.91
N ASP A 7 -26.75 6.96 -3.21
CA ASP A 7 -26.62 7.79 -2.01
C ASP A 7 -26.50 6.90 -0.77
N ASP A 8 -27.28 5.82 -0.71
CA ASP A 8 -27.32 4.89 0.42
C ASP A 8 -26.83 3.50 -0.01
N LEU A 9 -25.80 2.98 0.64
CA LEU A 9 -25.33 1.60 0.49
C LEU A 9 -25.70 0.78 1.72
N ILE A 10 -26.45 -0.30 1.51
CA ILE A 10 -26.86 -1.24 2.55
C ILE A 10 -26.29 -2.61 2.21
N VAL A 11 -25.60 -3.21 3.17
CA VAL A 11 -25.15 -4.60 3.06
C VAL A 11 -25.95 -5.46 4.03
N CYS A 12 -26.52 -6.53 3.51
CA CYS A 12 -27.31 -7.48 4.26
C CYS A 12 -26.61 -8.83 4.27
N GLY A 13 -26.18 -9.28 5.44
CA GLY A 13 -25.44 -10.55 5.62
C GLY A 13 -25.30 -10.93 7.08
N TYR A 14 -24.71 -12.10 7.35
CA TYR A 14 -24.51 -12.60 8.72
C TYR A 14 -23.13 -12.27 9.31
N HIS A 15 -22.20 -11.74 8.52
CA HIS A 15 -20.80 -11.56 8.91
C HIS A 15 -20.36 -10.08 8.78
N PRO A 16 -20.87 -9.20 9.67
CA PRO A 16 -20.59 -7.75 9.62
C PRO A 16 -19.12 -7.37 9.83
N ASP A 17 -18.33 -8.29 10.40
CA ASP A 17 -16.94 -8.07 10.80
C ASP A 17 -15.92 -8.58 9.78
N GLU A 18 -16.38 -9.10 8.64
CA GLU A 18 -15.46 -9.43 7.55
C GLU A 18 -14.71 -8.19 7.07
N LEU A 19 -13.41 -8.36 6.86
CA LEU A 19 -12.47 -7.27 6.53
C LEU A 19 -12.93 -6.41 5.35
N LYS A 20 -13.61 -7.00 4.37
CA LYS A 20 -14.15 -6.30 3.20
C LYS A 20 -15.20 -5.24 3.59
N TRP A 21 -16.10 -5.54 4.52
CA TRP A 21 -17.15 -4.61 4.93
C TRP A 21 -16.65 -3.58 5.93
N ALA A 22 -15.65 -3.94 6.75
CA ALA A 22 -14.90 -2.98 7.54
C ALA A 22 -14.24 -1.93 6.62
N PHE A 23 -13.63 -2.35 5.52
CA PHE A 23 -13.04 -1.44 4.52
C PHE A 23 -14.08 -0.55 3.84
N VAL A 24 -15.22 -1.10 3.38
CA VAL A 24 -16.28 -0.29 2.76
C VAL A 24 -16.85 0.74 3.73
N ARG A 25 -17.10 0.33 4.99
CA ARG A 25 -17.57 1.21 6.06
C ARG A 25 -16.60 2.37 6.30
N TYR A 26 -15.29 2.07 6.34
CA TYR A 26 -14.24 3.06 6.50
C TYR A 26 -14.20 4.06 5.33
N MET A 27 -14.26 3.56 4.08
CA MET A 27 -14.28 4.42 2.88
C MET A 27 -15.48 5.37 2.87
N TYR A 28 -16.68 4.88 3.14
CA TYR A 28 -17.87 5.73 3.28
C TYR A 28 -17.73 6.74 4.42
N GLY A 29 -17.07 6.36 5.52
CA GLY A 29 -16.77 7.24 6.64
C GLY A 29 -15.79 8.37 6.31
N ILE A 30 -14.85 8.15 5.39
CA ILE A 30 -13.97 9.21 4.86
C ILE A 30 -14.76 10.13 3.94
N ILE A 31 -15.45 9.54 2.96
CA ILE A 31 -16.13 10.26 1.90
C ILE A 31 -17.23 11.17 2.46
N SER A 32 -18.02 10.69 3.42
CA SER A 32 -19.06 11.48 4.11
C SER A 32 -18.53 12.63 4.97
N LYS A 33 -17.22 12.69 5.24
CA LYS A 33 -16.58 13.71 6.09
C LYS A 33 -15.69 14.67 5.31
N ASP A 34 -15.62 14.58 3.99
CA ASP A 34 -14.81 15.48 3.17
C ASP A 34 -15.57 16.77 2.84
N PRO A 35 -15.25 17.91 3.47
CA PRO A 35 -15.96 19.17 3.27
C PRO A 35 -15.62 19.84 1.91
N LYS A 36 -14.69 19.25 1.14
CA LYS A 36 -14.29 19.77 -0.19
C LYS A 36 -14.91 18.99 -1.34
N ALA A 37 -15.68 17.94 -1.08
CA ALA A 37 -16.28 17.14 -2.12
C ALA A 37 -17.74 17.57 -2.38
N PRO A 38 -18.02 18.26 -3.50
CA PRO A 38 -19.34 18.89 -3.74
C PRO A 38 -20.51 17.91 -3.96
N TYR A 39 -20.28 16.59 -3.88
CA TYR A 39 -21.24 15.53 -4.18
C TYR A 39 -21.42 14.49 -3.04
N TYR A 40 -20.85 14.71 -1.84
CA TYR A 40 -20.71 13.64 -0.84
C TYR A 40 -21.18 13.92 0.59
N GLU A 41 -21.78 15.08 0.88
CA GLU A 41 -22.23 15.39 2.25
C GLU A 41 -23.39 14.51 2.75
N ASN A 42 -24.00 13.69 1.89
CA ASN A 42 -25.21 12.94 2.22
C ASN A 42 -25.20 11.51 1.70
N ILE A 43 -24.06 10.82 1.77
CA ILE A 43 -23.99 9.37 1.51
C ILE A 43 -23.99 8.57 2.82
N ARG A 44 -24.58 7.37 2.80
CA ARG A 44 -24.65 6.51 4.00
C ARG A 44 -24.25 5.09 3.69
N PHE A 45 -23.54 4.48 4.64
CA PHE A 45 -23.28 3.04 4.64
C PHE A 45 -23.90 2.42 5.88
N SER A 46 -24.55 1.26 5.70
CA SER A 46 -25.00 0.44 6.83
C SER A 46 -24.82 -1.04 6.54
N TYR A 47 -24.56 -1.79 7.60
CA TYR A 47 -24.62 -3.25 7.57
C TYR A 47 -25.81 -3.69 8.43
N ILE A 48 -26.67 -4.52 7.87
CA ILE A 48 -27.87 -5.02 8.52
C ILE A 48 -27.87 -6.55 8.55
N LEU A 49 -28.46 -7.10 9.60
CA LEU A 49 -28.75 -8.53 9.65
C LEU A 49 -30.01 -8.84 8.81
N PRO A 50 -30.15 -10.05 8.26
CA PRO A 50 -31.28 -10.41 7.40
C PRO A 50 -32.67 -10.27 8.04
N GLU A 51 -32.76 -10.41 9.35
CA GLU A 51 -33.99 -10.21 10.11
C GLU A 51 -34.47 -8.74 10.03
N LYS A 52 -33.53 -7.81 9.81
CA LYS A 52 -33.74 -6.36 9.76
C LYS A 52 -33.95 -5.80 8.35
N ILE A 53 -34.07 -6.63 7.30
CA ILE A 53 -34.31 -6.17 5.91
C ILE A 53 -35.50 -5.20 5.86
N PRO A 54 -35.38 -3.95 5.40
CA PRO A 54 -36.50 -3.01 5.44
C PRO A 54 -37.61 -3.43 4.46
N SER A 55 -38.84 -2.96 4.69
CA SER A 55 -39.87 -3.04 3.65
C SER A 55 -39.51 -2.10 2.49
N ILE A 56 -39.75 -2.51 1.24
CA ILE A 56 -39.49 -1.65 0.07
C ILE A 56 -40.24 -0.32 0.14
N LYS A 57 -41.41 -0.30 0.80
CA LYS A 57 -42.20 0.93 1.00
C LYS A 57 -41.53 1.94 1.94
N SER A 58 -40.54 1.53 2.73
CA SER A 58 -39.82 2.41 3.66
C SER A 58 -38.70 3.22 3.00
N PHE A 59 -38.32 2.90 1.76
CA PHE A 59 -37.30 3.64 1.02
C PHE A 59 -37.91 4.88 0.36
N SER A 60 -37.21 6.01 0.50
CA SER A 60 -37.59 7.25 -0.20
C SER A 60 -37.18 7.15 -1.67
N PRO A 61 -38.07 7.44 -2.63
CA PRO A 61 -37.72 7.48 -4.05
C PRO A 61 -36.79 8.65 -4.41
N GLU A 62 -36.67 9.65 -3.54
CA GLU A 62 -35.81 10.83 -3.73
C GLU A 62 -34.33 10.53 -3.53
N ARG A 63 -34.00 9.37 -2.95
CA ARG A 63 -32.63 8.91 -2.73
C ARG A 63 -32.39 7.59 -3.44
N SER A 64 -31.24 7.49 -4.09
CA SER A 64 -30.81 6.27 -4.76
C SER A 64 -30.20 5.31 -3.74
N THR A 65 -30.77 4.11 -3.61
CA THR A 65 -30.27 3.09 -2.67
C THR A 65 -29.68 1.91 -3.43
N ALA A 66 -28.47 1.50 -3.08
CA ALA A 66 -27.91 0.20 -3.46
C ALA A 66 -27.98 -0.76 -2.27
N ILE A 67 -28.56 -1.94 -2.46
CA ILE A 67 -28.59 -3.00 -1.45
C ILE A 67 -27.88 -4.26 -1.94
N ILE A 68 -26.96 -4.76 -1.12
CA ILE A 68 -26.20 -5.98 -1.38
C ILE A 68 -26.69 -7.08 -0.44
N PHE A 69 -27.21 -8.16 -0.99
CA PHE A 69 -27.53 -9.39 -0.27
C PHE A 69 -26.35 -10.35 -0.39
N GLU A 70 -25.71 -10.67 0.72
CA GLU A 70 -24.48 -11.44 0.72
C GLU A 70 -24.66 -12.82 1.34
N ASP A 71 -24.42 -13.85 0.51
CA ASP A 71 -24.41 -15.26 0.89
C ASP A 71 -25.67 -15.72 1.64
N LEU A 72 -26.80 -15.12 1.26
CA LEU A 72 -28.09 -15.38 1.89
C LEU A 72 -28.85 -16.53 1.24
N CYS A 73 -28.30 -17.28 0.27
CA CYS A 73 -29.05 -18.31 -0.45
C CYS A 73 -29.71 -19.36 0.44
N LEU A 74 -29.15 -19.61 1.62
CA LEU A 74 -29.65 -20.59 2.60
C LEU A 74 -30.47 -19.96 3.73
N ALA A 75 -30.75 -18.65 3.68
CA ALA A 75 -31.58 -18.00 4.68
C ALA A 75 -33.04 -18.52 4.58
N PRO A 76 -33.79 -18.55 5.70
CA PRO A 76 -35.18 -19.02 5.74
C PRO A 76 -36.10 -18.40 4.69
N ASP A 77 -37.16 -19.12 4.29
CA ASP A 77 -38.10 -18.71 3.23
C ASP A 77 -38.68 -17.30 3.44
N HIS A 78 -39.00 -16.94 4.68
CA HIS A 78 -39.52 -15.61 4.99
C HIS A 78 -38.51 -14.49 4.69
N ILE A 79 -37.20 -14.75 4.81
CA ILE A 79 -36.12 -13.83 4.41
C ILE A 79 -35.98 -13.84 2.88
N GLN A 80 -35.94 -15.01 2.23
CA GLN A 80 -35.88 -15.08 0.75
C GLN A 80 -37.04 -14.36 0.08
N ASN A 81 -38.25 -14.48 0.65
CA ASN A 81 -39.44 -13.80 0.16
C ASN A 81 -39.30 -12.28 0.25
N ARG A 82 -38.67 -11.76 1.30
CA ARG A 82 -38.36 -10.32 1.43
C ARG A 82 -37.33 -9.88 0.40
N ILE A 83 -36.24 -10.64 0.24
CA ILE A 83 -35.19 -10.35 -0.75
C ILE A 83 -35.78 -10.34 -2.17
N SER A 84 -36.61 -11.32 -2.51
CA SER A 84 -37.22 -11.45 -3.83
C SER A 84 -38.01 -10.21 -4.24
N GLN A 85 -38.68 -9.55 -3.29
CA GLN A 85 -39.41 -8.30 -3.58
C GLN A 85 -38.49 -7.19 -4.11
N PHE A 86 -37.21 -7.14 -3.71
CA PHE A 86 -36.26 -6.12 -4.16
C PHE A 86 -35.85 -6.29 -5.63
N PHE A 87 -35.97 -7.50 -6.17
CA PHE A 87 -35.69 -7.80 -7.58
C PHE A 87 -36.94 -7.68 -8.46
N THR A 88 -38.14 -7.77 -7.89
CA THR A 88 -39.39 -7.65 -8.65
C THR A 88 -39.98 -6.24 -8.60
N TYR A 89 -40.06 -5.63 -7.41
CA TYR A 89 -40.73 -4.34 -7.18
C TYR A 89 -39.75 -3.19 -6.86
N GLY A 90 -38.50 -3.50 -6.50
CA GLY A 90 -37.52 -2.51 -6.02
C GLY A 90 -37.17 -1.42 -7.04
N HIS A 91 -37.15 -1.76 -8.33
CA HIS A 91 -36.80 -0.83 -9.41
C HIS A 91 -37.70 0.41 -9.48
N HIS A 92 -38.95 0.32 -9.03
CA HIS A 92 -39.90 1.44 -8.99
C HIS A 92 -39.65 2.43 -7.85
N ARG A 93 -38.65 2.19 -7.00
CA ARG A 93 -38.32 3.01 -5.81
C ARG A 93 -36.88 3.52 -5.81
N ASN A 94 -36.23 3.57 -6.98
CA ASN A 94 -34.82 3.97 -7.12
C ASN A 94 -33.85 3.09 -6.32
N ILE A 95 -34.18 1.79 -6.23
CA ILE A 95 -33.37 0.78 -5.54
C ILE A 95 -32.64 -0.09 -6.58
N SER A 96 -31.33 -0.19 -6.42
CA SER A 96 -30.46 -1.11 -7.15
C SER A 96 -30.11 -2.30 -6.25
N SER A 97 -30.48 -3.50 -6.68
CA SER A 97 -30.33 -4.73 -5.88
C SER A 97 -29.20 -5.60 -6.43
N ILE A 98 -28.31 -6.05 -5.55
CA ILE A 98 -27.17 -6.92 -5.88
C ILE A 98 -27.28 -8.17 -4.99
N TYR A 99 -27.14 -9.36 -5.59
CA TYR A 99 -27.06 -10.61 -4.84
C TYR A 99 -25.70 -11.26 -5.08
N VAL A 100 -24.88 -11.36 -4.02
CA VAL A 100 -23.59 -12.04 -4.03
C VAL A 100 -23.77 -13.45 -3.49
N ILE A 101 -23.40 -14.44 -4.30
CA ILE A 101 -23.66 -15.86 -4.04
C ILE A 101 -22.47 -16.71 -4.46
N GLN A 102 -22.28 -17.85 -3.79
CA GLN A 102 -21.25 -18.82 -4.20
C GLN A 102 -21.76 -19.83 -5.24
N ARG A 103 -23.07 -20.10 -5.28
CA ARG A 103 -23.67 -21.12 -6.16
C ARG A 103 -24.88 -20.57 -6.90
N TYR A 104 -24.73 -20.34 -8.20
CA TYR A 104 -25.81 -19.87 -9.08
C TYR A 104 -27.07 -20.74 -8.99
N HIS A 105 -26.92 -22.07 -8.97
CA HIS A 105 -28.03 -23.02 -8.95
C HIS A 105 -28.85 -23.05 -7.65
N HIS A 106 -28.40 -22.39 -6.57
CA HIS A 106 -29.18 -22.28 -5.33
C HIS A 106 -29.99 -20.97 -5.24
N THR A 107 -29.79 -20.02 -6.14
CA THR A 107 -30.52 -18.74 -6.13
C THR A 107 -32.00 -18.94 -6.45
N PRO A 108 -32.95 -18.29 -5.77
CA PRO A 108 -34.36 -18.33 -6.15
C PRO A 108 -34.59 -18.01 -7.64
N ILE A 109 -35.45 -18.79 -8.31
CA ILE A 109 -35.76 -18.64 -9.74
C ILE A 109 -36.26 -17.23 -10.03
N ILE A 110 -37.13 -16.70 -9.18
CA ILE A 110 -37.70 -15.35 -9.32
C ILE A 110 -36.61 -14.26 -9.39
N ILE A 111 -35.51 -14.42 -8.66
CA ILE A 111 -34.40 -13.46 -8.73
C ILE A 111 -33.67 -13.63 -10.06
N ARG A 112 -33.38 -14.88 -10.45
CA ARG A 112 -32.72 -15.19 -11.73
C ARG A 112 -33.49 -14.68 -12.93
N GLU A 113 -34.81 -14.65 -12.91
CA GLU A 113 -35.63 -14.16 -14.02
C GLU A 113 -35.70 -12.63 -14.09
N ASN A 114 -35.42 -11.93 -12.98
CA ASN A 114 -35.58 -10.48 -12.87
C ASN A 114 -34.23 -9.72 -12.75
N ILE A 115 -33.08 -10.38 -12.87
CA ILE A 115 -31.79 -9.71 -12.90
C ILE A 115 -31.55 -9.00 -14.24
N SER A 116 -30.99 -7.80 -14.18
CA SER A 116 -30.57 -7.03 -15.36
C SER A 116 -29.13 -7.31 -15.78
N HIS A 117 -28.28 -7.75 -14.85
CA HIS A 117 -26.86 -7.99 -15.05
C HIS A 117 -26.41 -9.24 -14.31
N LEU A 118 -25.54 -10.04 -14.93
CA LEU A 118 -24.94 -11.23 -14.33
C LEU A 118 -23.41 -11.13 -14.42
N VAL A 119 -22.74 -11.28 -13.27
CA VAL A 119 -21.28 -11.35 -13.18
C VAL A 119 -20.89 -12.71 -12.63
N VAL A 120 -20.05 -13.45 -13.36
CA VAL A 120 -19.64 -14.81 -13.00
C VAL A 120 -18.12 -14.86 -12.85
N PHE A 121 -17.65 -15.34 -11.71
CA PHE A 121 -16.24 -15.63 -11.45
C PHE A 121 -16.01 -17.15 -11.58
N ASN A 122 -15.06 -17.56 -12.43
CA ASN A 122 -14.79 -18.99 -12.65
C ASN A 122 -13.82 -19.53 -11.59
N GLY A 123 -14.36 -20.23 -10.58
CA GLY A 123 -13.58 -20.94 -9.56
C GLY A 123 -13.14 -22.36 -9.94
N GLY A 124 -13.09 -22.70 -11.23
CA GLY A 124 -12.70 -24.04 -11.73
C GLY A 124 -13.79 -24.85 -12.43
N SER A 125 -14.93 -24.22 -12.75
CA SER A 125 -16.00 -24.84 -13.56
C SER A 125 -15.65 -24.88 -15.04
N SER A 126 -16.21 -25.86 -15.76
CA SER A 126 -15.95 -26.01 -17.19
C SER A 126 -16.52 -24.83 -17.99
N HIS A 127 -15.88 -24.50 -19.11
CA HIS A 127 -16.40 -23.49 -20.03
C HIS A 127 -17.83 -23.81 -20.52
N GLN A 128 -18.18 -25.10 -20.64
CA GLN A 128 -19.52 -25.53 -21.03
C GLN A 128 -20.58 -25.19 -19.97
N ASP A 129 -20.27 -25.35 -18.69
CA ASP A 129 -21.22 -25.07 -17.61
C ASP A 129 -21.48 -23.57 -17.46
N ILE A 130 -20.43 -22.76 -17.59
CA ILE A 130 -20.54 -21.30 -17.61
C ILE A 130 -21.37 -20.85 -18.83
N SER A 131 -21.15 -21.47 -19.99
CA SER A 131 -21.91 -21.15 -21.21
C SER A 131 -23.39 -21.47 -21.07
N LYS A 132 -23.76 -22.58 -20.39
CA LYS A 132 -25.16 -22.91 -20.08
C LYS A 132 -25.85 -21.91 -19.16
N VAL A 133 -25.11 -21.33 -18.21
CA VAL A 133 -25.63 -20.30 -17.31
C VAL A 133 -25.83 -19.00 -18.07
N ILE A 134 -24.82 -18.55 -18.82
CA ILE A 134 -24.86 -17.26 -19.51
C ILE A 134 -25.80 -17.27 -20.71
N GLY A 135 -25.88 -18.37 -21.45
CA GLY A 135 -26.76 -18.51 -22.62
C GLY A 135 -28.25 -18.39 -22.32
N ARG A 136 -28.66 -18.32 -21.04
CA ARG A 136 -30.04 -18.00 -20.64
C ARG A 136 -30.34 -16.50 -20.64
N TYR A 137 -29.31 -15.66 -20.70
CA TYR A 137 -29.40 -14.20 -20.56
C TYR A 137 -28.87 -13.42 -21.76
N THR A 138 -28.24 -14.10 -22.72
CA THR A 138 -27.72 -13.48 -23.94
C THR A 138 -27.79 -14.46 -25.11
N GLU A 139 -28.15 -13.94 -26.27
CA GLU A 139 -28.17 -14.69 -27.53
C GLU A 139 -26.77 -14.72 -28.20
N ASP A 140 -25.83 -13.89 -27.75
CA ASP A 140 -24.50 -13.73 -28.37
C ASP A 140 -23.37 -14.40 -27.57
N VAL A 141 -23.04 -15.62 -27.99
CA VAL A 141 -22.03 -16.50 -27.37
C VAL A 141 -20.60 -15.93 -27.52
N LYS A 142 -20.34 -15.03 -28.48
CA LYS A 142 -18.98 -14.48 -28.70
C LYS A 142 -18.58 -13.42 -27.67
N ILE A 143 -19.51 -12.53 -27.29
CA ILE A 143 -19.31 -11.51 -26.24
C ILE A 143 -19.04 -12.19 -24.88
N THR A 144 -19.56 -13.40 -24.70
CA THR A 144 -19.49 -14.21 -23.48
C THR A 144 -18.06 -14.60 -23.08
N SER A 145 -17.14 -14.74 -24.03
CA SER A 145 -15.74 -15.16 -23.75
C SER A 145 -14.84 -14.04 -23.22
N MET A 146 -15.15 -12.76 -23.51
CA MET A 146 -14.34 -11.62 -23.08
C MET A 146 -14.52 -11.23 -21.61
N VAL A 147 -15.64 -11.62 -20.98
CA VAL A 147 -15.98 -11.21 -19.61
C VAL A 147 -15.07 -11.89 -18.55
N VAL A 148 -14.48 -13.04 -18.87
CA VAL A 148 -13.73 -13.86 -17.90
C VAL A 148 -12.24 -13.52 -17.82
N ASN A 149 -11.63 -12.86 -18.83
CA ASN A 149 -10.16 -12.79 -18.93
C ASN A 149 -9.52 -11.40 -18.81
N ASN A 150 -10.27 -10.33 -18.53
CA ASN A 150 -9.68 -8.99 -18.53
C ASN A 150 -8.99 -8.64 -17.20
N LYS A 151 -7.71 -9.03 -17.13
CA LYS A 151 -6.64 -8.16 -16.63
C LYS A 151 -6.80 -6.77 -17.29
N SER A 152 -7.43 -5.84 -16.61
CA SER A 152 -7.13 -4.43 -16.78
C SER A 152 -6.82 -3.86 -15.41
N ASP A 153 -5.58 -3.40 -15.28
CA ASP A 153 -5.21 -2.29 -14.41
C ASP A 153 -5.93 -1.05 -14.94
N ASP A 154 -6.35 -0.17 -14.01
CA ASP A 154 -6.97 1.16 -14.24
C ASP A 154 -8.39 1.31 -13.66
N ASN A 155 -8.54 1.12 -12.33
CA ASN A 155 -9.34 2.02 -11.50
C ASN A 155 -9.18 1.70 -10.00
N PRO A 156 -8.79 2.66 -9.13
CA PRO A 156 -8.60 2.42 -7.70
C PRO A 156 -9.91 2.31 -6.88
N LEU A 157 -11.10 2.42 -7.49
CA LEU A 157 -12.40 2.34 -6.79
C LEU A 157 -13.19 1.05 -7.06
N VAL A 158 -12.54 0.00 -7.59
CA VAL A 158 -13.20 -1.28 -7.86
C VAL A 158 -12.92 -2.23 -6.70
N ILE A 159 -13.95 -2.56 -5.91
CA ILE A 159 -13.89 -3.65 -4.93
C ILE A 159 -13.89 -4.96 -5.73
N ARG A 160 -12.70 -5.54 -5.94
CA ARG A 160 -12.54 -6.91 -6.44
C ARG A 160 -12.59 -7.88 -5.26
N LEU A 161 -13.70 -8.59 -5.12
CA LEU A 161 -13.83 -9.69 -4.16
C LEU A 161 -13.29 -10.97 -4.83
N ARG A 162 -12.07 -11.40 -4.50
CA ARG A 162 -11.57 -12.77 -4.77
C ARG A 162 -11.86 -13.62 -3.52
N PHE A 163 -12.53 -14.76 -3.70
CA PHE A 163 -12.95 -15.69 -2.64
C PHE A 163 -12.63 -17.12 -3.08
N ASP A 164 -11.39 -17.55 -2.85
CA ASP A 164 -10.93 -18.81 -3.42
C ASP A 164 -10.15 -19.70 -2.43
N ILE A 165 -9.78 -19.24 -1.22
CA ILE A 165 -9.03 -20.09 -0.27
C ILE A 165 -9.44 -19.83 1.20
N PRO A 166 -10.03 -20.80 1.91
CA PRO A 166 -10.12 -20.79 3.36
C PRO A 166 -8.75 -21.17 3.97
N LEU A 167 -8.19 -20.31 4.82
CA LEU A 167 -6.98 -20.64 5.59
C LEU A 167 -7.34 -21.53 6.79
N ASP A 168 -6.81 -22.76 6.83
CA ASP A 168 -6.80 -23.62 8.03
C ASP A 168 -5.44 -23.49 8.74
N LEU A 169 -5.35 -22.53 9.66
CA LEU A 169 -4.11 -22.10 10.33
C LEU A 169 -3.53 -23.11 11.33
N GLN A 170 -4.28 -24.14 11.74
CA GLN A 170 -3.79 -25.08 12.76
C GLN A 170 -3.12 -26.32 12.18
N LYS A 171 -3.48 -26.72 10.95
CA LYS A 171 -2.97 -27.95 10.33
C LYS A 171 -1.64 -27.77 9.60
N GLU A 172 -1.33 -26.56 9.15
CA GLU A 172 -0.09 -26.26 8.41
C GLU A 172 1.13 -25.99 9.32
N ALA A 173 0.95 -25.94 10.65
CA ALA A 173 1.99 -25.51 11.57
C ALA A 173 2.98 -26.60 12.02
N SER A 174 2.79 -27.88 11.68
CA SER A 174 3.55 -28.97 12.32
C SER A 174 4.06 -30.08 11.40
N HIS A 175 4.36 -29.78 10.13
CA HIS A 175 5.05 -30.72 9.26
C HIS A 175 6.38 -30.13 8.78
N THR A 176 7.47 -30.85 9.09
CA THR A 176 8.84 -30.50 8.74
C THR A 176 9.22 -31.05 7.36
N ILE A 177 10.33 -30.57 6.80
CA ILE A 177 10.91 -31.11 5.55
C ILE A 177 11.25 -32.60 5.70
N GLU A 178 11.58 -33.05 6.90
CA GLU A 178 11.88 -34.45 7.18
C GLU A 178 10.62 -35.33 7.04
N ASP A 179 9.46 -34.83 7.45
CA ASP A 179 8.17 -35.52 7.25
C ASP A 179 7.83 -35.66 5.76
N ALA A 180 8.10 -34.62 4.96
CA ALA A 180 7.88 -34.64 3.52
C ALA A 180 8.83 -35.60 2.78
N LYS A 181 10.11 -35.69 3.22
CA LYS A 181 11.07 -36.68 2.70
C LYS A 181 10.64 -38.11 3.05
N GLN A 182 10.14 -38.34 4.27
CA GLN A 182 9.70 -39.65 4.72
C GLN A 182 8.46 -40.14 3.95
N VAL A 183 7.52 -39.23 3.67
CA VAL A 183 6.35 -39.52 2.82
C VAL A 183 6.76 -39.80 1.38
N ALA A 184 7.68 -39.02 0.80
CA ALA A 184 8.19 -39.26 -0.55
C ALA A 184 8.90 -40.63 -0.63
N PHE A 185 9.79 -40.92 0.32
CA PHE A 185 10.49 -42.20 0.41
C PHE A 185 9.54 -43.39 0.56
N SER A 186 8.49 -43.25 1.40
CA SER A 186 7.47 -44.30 1.60
C SER A 186 6.65 -44.62 0.33
N LYS A 187 6.71 -43.74 -0.68
CA LYS A 187 6.01 -43.87 -1.96
C LYS A 187 6.96 -44.02 -3.15
N ASN A 188 8.21 -44.44 -2.91
CA ASN A 188 9.27 -44.55 -3.94
C ASN A 188 9.53 -43.25 -4.73
N GLY A 189 9.29 -42.09 -4.11
CA GLY A 189 9.56 -40.76 -4.68
C GLY A 189 10.71 -40.04 -3.99
N GLU A 190 11.28 -39.04 -4.67
CA GLU A 190 12.33 -38.16 -4.14
C GLU A 190 11.80 -36.71 -3.99
N CYS A 191 12.12 -36.05 -2.88
CA CYS A 191 11.70 -34.67 -2.62
C CYS A 191 12.66 -33.66 -3.27
N LEU A 192 12.23 -33.00 -4.35
CA LEU A 192 13.05 -32.10 -5.18
C LEU A 192 13.14 -30.63 -4.68
N SER A 193 12.52 -30.29 -3.55
CA SER A 193 12.47 -28.91 -3.04
C SER A 193 13.82 -28.47 -2.43
N LYS A 194 14.51 -27.51 -3.07
CA LYS A 194 15.68 -26.81 -2.51
C LYS A 194 15.22 -25.62 -1.65
N HIS A 195 15.37 -25.68 -0.31
CA HIS A 195 15.37 -24.63 0.75
C HIS A 195 14.48 -23.34 0.63
N THR A 196 13.65 -23.18 -0.38
CA THR A 196 13.07 -21.89 -0.77
C THR A 196 11.56 -21.78 -0.54
N TRP A 197 10.94 -22.82 0.02
CA TRP A 197 9.49 -22.82 0.23
C TRP A 197 9.06 -22.06 1.49
N CYS A 198 9.94 -21.92 2.50
CA CYS A 198 9.63 -21.19 3.73
C CYS A 198 10.00 -19.70 3.60
N PRO A 199 9.04 -18.76 3.60
CA PRO A 199 9.30 -17.33 3.42
C PRO A 199 10.10 -16.69 4.57
N TYR A 200 10.15 -17.35 5.73
CA TYR A 200 10.97 -16.93 6.87
C TYR A 200 12.45 -17.29 6.68
N CYS A 201 12.75 -18.47 6.12
CA CYS A 201 14.11 -18.90 5.82
C CYS A 201 14.68 -18.21 4.55
N ALA A 202 13.82 -17.86 3.60
CA ALA A 202 14.20 -17.16 2.37
C ALA A 202 14.31 -15.62 2.53
N ALA A 203 14.14 -15.07 3.74
CA ALA A 203 14.07 -13.63 4.01
C ALA A 203 13.04 -12.85 3.14
N ASN A 204 12.02 -13.55 2.63
CA ASN A 204 11.05 -13.04 1.67
C ASN A 204 9.63 -13.00 2.28
N ARG A 205 9.54 -12.71 3.59
CA ARG A 205 8.26 -12.60 4.29
C ARG A 205 7.47 -11.39 3.76
N PRO A 206 6.15 -11.51 3.56
CA PRO A 206 5.30 -10.37 3.30
C PRO A 206 5.49 -9.31 4.39
N CYS A 207 5.74 -8.07 4.00
CA CYS A 207 5.79 -6.97 4.95
C CYS A 207 4.40 -6.72 5.54
N THR A 208 4.34 -6.34 6.81
CA THR A 208 3.11 -6.16 7.59
C THR A 208 2.91 -4.70 7.99
N LEU A 209 1.72 -4.35 8.50
CA LEU A 209 1.48 -3.04 9.10
C LEU A 209 2.45 -2.76 10.26
N GLU A 210 2.76 -3.79 11.04
CA GLU A 210 3.67 -3.66 12.16
C GLU A 210 5.09 -3.32 11.69
N ASP A 211 5.54 -3.87 10.56
CA ASP A 211 6.81 -3.48 9.93
C ASP A 211 6.80 -1.99 9.51
N ALA A 212 5.66 -1.47 9.05
CA ALA A 212 5.50 -0.07 8.68
C ALA A 212 5.47 0.87 9.90
N LYS A 213 4.78 0.47 10.97
CA LYS A 213 4.76 1.18 12.25
C LYS A 213 6.14 1.17 12.91
N GLN A 214 6.83 0.04 12.91
CA GLN A 214 8.20 -0.06 13.40
C GLN A 214 9.16 0.81 12.57
N LEU A 215 9.02 0.86 11.24
CA LEU A 215 9.84 1.74 10.40
C LEU A 215 9.63 3.22 10.75
N ALA A 216 8.38 3.65 10.96
CA ALA A 216 8.08 5.00 11.39
C ALA A 216 8.64 5.30 12.79
N TYR A 217 8.44 4.37 13.73
CA TYR A 217 8.93 4.47 15.11
C TYR A 217 10.46 4.62 15.16
N ASN A 218 11.19 3.82 14.37
CA ASN A 218 12.65 3.91 14.27
C ASN A 218 13.14 5.28 13.75
N ARG A 219 12.28 6.02 13.04
CA ARG A 219 12.54 7.38 12.55
C ARG A 219 12.02 8.47 13.49
N LYS A 220 11.52 8.10 14.69
CA LYS A 220 10.82 8.99 15.65
C LYS A 220 9.59 9.67 15.04
N GLU A 221 8.92 8.99 14.13
CA GLU A 221 7.80 9.50 13.36
C GLU A 221 6.65 8.46 13.38
N ALA A 222 5.52 8.75 12.74
CA ALA A 222 4.33 7.92 12.87
C ALA A 222 3.79 7.43 11.52
N CYS A 223 3.47 6.14 11.44
CA CYS A 223 2.54 5.61 10.46
C CYS A 223 1.14 5.77 11.05
N LEU A 224 0.31 6.61 10.43
CA LEU A 224 -1.06 6.87 10.86
C LEU A 224 -2.07 5.90 10.23
N SER A 225 -1.62 5.05 9.30
CA SER A 225 -2.45 4.00 8.75
C SER A 225 -2.78 2.94 9.79
N GLU A 226 -4.06 2.64 9.92
CA GLU A 226 -4.55 1.53 10.75
C GLU A 226 -4.54 0.19 9.99
N TYR A 227 -4.32 0.22 8.67
CA TYR A 227 -4.39 -0.94 7.80
C TYR A 227 -3.25 -0.95 6.78
N TYR A 228 -2.75 -2.15 6.45
CA TYR A 228 -1.71 -2.38 5.45
C TYR A 228 -2.21 -3.45 4.47
N ILE A 229 -2.37 -3.08 3.20
CA ILE A 229 -2.88 -3.97 2.15
C ILE A 229 -1.72 -4.74 1.50
N ASN A 230 -0.71 -4.00 1.02
CA ASN A 230 0.52 -4.51 0.44
C ASN A 230 1.58 -3.39 0.42
N ASN A 231 2.79 -3.70 -0.02
CA ASN A 231 3.92 -2.77 -0.08
C ASN A 231 3.76 -1.64 -1.11
N HIS A 232 2.90 -1.83 -2.13
CA HIS A 232 2.61 -0.83 -3.17
C HIS A 232 1.39 0.05 -2.85
N SER A 233 0.66 -0.23 -1.77
CA SER A 233 -0.48 0.56 -1.33
C SER A 233 0.00 1.77 -0.54
N ALA A 234 -0.61 2.93 -0.79
CA ALA A 234 -0.28 4.15 -0.08
C ALA A 234 -0.67 4.04 1.40
N LEU A 235 0.31 4.26 2.28
CA LEU A 235 0.09 4.45 3.71
C LEU A 235 0.13 5.94 4.03
N LEU A 236 -0.61 6.33 5.07
CA LEU A 236 -0.59 7.67 5.62
C LEU A 236 0.54 7.76 6.65
N TRP A 237 1.47 8.67 6.39
CA TRP A 237 2.62 8.92 7.24
C TRP A 237 2.52 10.31 7.86
N MET A 238 3.13 10.48 9.02
CA MET A 238 3.28 11.75 9.71
C MET A 238 4.70 11.91 10.22
N CYS A 239 5.31 13.03 9.85
CA CYS A 239 6.65 13.39 10.29
C CYS A 239 6.61 14.14 11.62
N ASP A 240 7.78 14.38 12.19
CA ASP A 240 8.03 15.22 13.37
C ASP A 240 7.36 16.61 13.29
N LYS A 241 7.35 17.23 12.11
CA LYS A 241 6.74 18.54 11.82
C LYS A 241 5.24 18.46 11.55
N LYS A 242 4.60 17.31 11.83
CA LYS A 242 3.16 17.06 11.66
C LYS A 242 2.64 17.14 10.21
N HIS A 243 3.52 17.21 9.21
CA HIS A 243 3.08 17.04 7.82
C HIS A 243 2.58 15.61 7.61
N ARG A 244 1.43 15.50 6.98
CA ARG A 244 0.79 14.24 6.62
C ARG A 244 0.91 14.03 5.12
N TRP A 245 1.38 12.87 4.70
CA TRP A 245 1.45 12.54 3.27
C TRP A 245 1.18 11.07 3.04
N PHE A 246 0.82 10.77 1.80
CA PHE A 246 0.64 9.42 1.32
C PHE A 246 1.91 8.94 0.62
N ALA A 247 2.41 7.79 1.01
CA ALA A 247 3.50 7.11 0.31
C ALA A 247 3.39 5.59 0.50
N THR A 248 3.81 4.84 -0.51
CA THR A 248 3.82 3.37 -0.42
C THR A 248 4.88 2.90 0.55
N PHE A 249 4.65 1.78 1.24
CA PHE A 249 5.66 1.22 2.13
C PHE A 249 6.94 0.86 1.40
N ASP A 250 6.83 0.36 0.17
CA ASP A 250 7.96 0.03 -0.70
C ASP A 250 8.85 1.26 -0.98
N ASN A 251 8.23 2.38 -1.37
CA ASN A 251 8.97 3.62 -1.64
C ASN A 251 9.64 4.15 -0.38
N VAL A 252 8.89 4.18 0.72
CA VAL A 252 9.39 4.63 2.01
C VAL A 252 10.52 3.72 2.52
N LYS A 253 10.45 2.42 2.22
CA LYS A 253 11.41 1.42 2.67
C LYS A 253 12.67 1.32 1.80
N HIS A 254 12.57 1.58 0.50
CA HIS A 254 13.68 1.31 -0.42
C HIS A 254 14.26 2.56 -1.07
N LEU A 255 13.48 3.65 -1.21
CA LEU A 255 13.91 4.84 -1.97
C LEU A 255 14.38 6.01 -1.10
N ASN A 256 14.51 5.78 0.21
CA ASN A 256 14.79 6.81 1.22
C ASN A 256 13.91 8.08 1.08
N SER A 257 12.74 7.92 0.44
CA SER A 257 11.78 8.98 0.20
C SER A 257 10.85 9.04 1.40
N TRP A 258 10.95 10.13 2.15
CA TRP A 258 10.11 10.36 3.31
C TRP A 258 9.10 11.45 2.99
N CYS A 259 8.72 12.23 4.01
CA CYS A 259 7.87 13.40 3.94
C CYS A 259 8.24 14.31 2.75
N PRO A 260 7.33 14.53 1.76
CA PRO A 260 7.59 15.34 0.58
C PRO A 260 7.46 16.84 0.87
N PHE A 261 6.70 17.21 1.90
CA PHE A 261 6.57 18.57 2.41
C PHE A 261 7.76 18.97 3.28
N CYS A 262 8.41 17.96 3.83
CA CYS A 262 9.72 18.11 4.41
C CYS A 262 10.69 18.16 3.25
N PRO A 263 11.63 19.10 3.22
CA PRO A 263 12.70 19.00 2.24
C PRO A 263 13.30 17.59 2.31
N LYS A 264 13.41 16.92 1.16
CA LYS A 264 14.02 15.57 1.03
C LYS A 264 15.41 15.53 1.69
N TYR A 265 16.04 16.70 1.68
CA TYR A 265 17.25 17.13 2.33
C TYR A 265 16.90 18.07 3.50
N LYS A 266 16.03 17.70 4.43
CA LYS A 266 15.50 18.61 5.46
C LYS A 266 16.62 19.31 6.21
N ARG A 267 17.68 18.53 6.44
CA ARG A 267 18.88 18.93 7.14
C ARG A 267 19.90 19.58 6.21
N GLU A 268 20.15 19.06 5.01
CA GLU A 268 21.04 19.73 4.05
C GLU A 268 20.48 21.06 3.54
N LYS A 269 19.18 21.19 3.28
CA LYS A 269 18.52 22.45 2.97
C LYS A 269 18.58 23.42 4.16
N LEU A 270 18.38 22.94 5.38
CA LEU A 270 18.55 23.77 6.58
C LEU A 270 20.01 24.24 6.73
N CYS A 271 20.98 23.34 6.56
CA CYS A 271 22.39 23.68 6.56
C CYS A 271 22.70 24.71 5.45
N HIS A 272 22.13 24.54 4.27
CA HIS A 272 22.26 25.45 3.15
C HIS A 272 21.66 26.82 3.49
N GLU A 273 20.44 26.88 4.02
CA GLU A 273 19.79 28.13 4.44
C GLU A 273 20.58 28.86 5.53
N ILE A 274 21.18 28.13 6.48
CA ILE A 274 22.02 28.69 7.55
C ILE A 274 23.33 29.23 6.95
N LEU A 275 24.07 28.42 6.20
CA LEU A 275 25.33 28.82 5.57
C LEU A 275 25.14 30.01 4.64
N THR A 276 24.05 30.02 3.86
CA THR A 276 23.74 31.13 2.95
C THR A 276 23.52 32.45 3.65
N LYS A 277 23.05 32.45 4.92
CA LYS A 277 22.95 33.67 5.72
C LYS A 277 24.31 34.25 6.11
N TYR A 278 25.32 33.40 6.30
CA TYR A 278 26.66 33.84 6.72
C TYR A 278 27.56 34.17 5.53
N LEU A 279 27.56 33.33 4.48
CA LEU A 279 28.57 33.36 3.42
C LEU A 279 28.01 33.67 2.02
N GLY A 280 26.68 33.76 1.87
CA GLY A 280 26.03 33.82 0.57
C GLY A 280 25.80 32.44 -0.07
N PRO A 281 25.31 32.37 -1.32
CA PRO A 281 24.98 31.09 -1.95
C PRO A 281 26.22 30.21 -2.18
N PRO A 282 26.16 28.89 -1.92
CA PRO A 282 27.26 27.97 -2.22
C PRO A 282 27.44 27.73 -3.72
N SER A 283 28.53 27.06 -4.07
CA SER A 283 28.78 26.61 -5.44
C SER A 283 27.68 25.67 -5.93
N LEU A 284 27.27 25.87 -7.19
CA LEU A 284 26.35 24.96 -7.89
C LEU A 284 27.01 23.62 -8.26
N ILE A 285 28.33 23.52 -8.16
CA ILE A 285 29.09 22.31 -8.52
C ILE A 285 29.10 21.33 -7.36
N ARG A 286 28.17 20.38 -7.38
CA ARG A 286 28.06 19.30 -6.37
C ARG A 286 29.08 18.17 -6.53
N LYS A 287 29.62 18.00 -7.73
CA LYS A 287 30.60 16.96 -8.07
C LYS A 287 31.84 17.58 -8.74
N PRO A 288 32.72 18.22 -7.96
CA PRO A 288 33.97 18.78 -8.49
C PRO A 288 34.81 17.71 -9.21
N ASN A 289 35.57 18.14 -10.23
CA ASN A 289 36.36 17.21 -11.04
C ASN A 289 37.39 16.40 -10.23
N PHE A 290 37.92 16.97 -9.15
CA PHE A 290 38.87 16.28 -8.27
C PHE A 290 38.26 15.12 -7.48
N LEU A 291 36.94 14.98 -7.45
CA LEU A 291 36.25 13.84 -6.83
C LEU A 291 35.98 12.67 -7.80
N LYS A 292 36.50 12.72 -9.03
CA LYS A 292 36.42 11.63 -10.00
C LYS A 292 37.43 10.54 -9.68
N THR A 293 36.99 9.29 -9.71
CA THR A 293 37.85 8.11 -9.52
C THR A 293 37.70 7.17 -10.71
N PRO A 294 38.64 6.23 -10.94
CA PRO A 294 38.47 5.21 -11.97
C PRO A 294 37.19 4.38 -11.80
N GLU A 295 36.74 4.12 -10.56
CA GLU A 295 35.48 3.42 -10.31
C GLU A 295 34.24 4.32 -10.43
N CYS A 296 34.39 5.64 -10.30
CA CYS A 296 33.30 6.60 -10.38
C CYS A 296 33.66 7.78 -11.30
N SER A 297 33.52 7.56 -12.61
CA SER A 297 33.81 8.55 -13.65
C SER A 297 32.95 9.83 -13.54
N THR A 298 31.78 9.74 -12.91
CA THR A 298 30.90 10.89 -12.65
C THR A 298 31.31 11.73 -11.43
N GLY A 299 32.22 11.22 -10.59
CA GLY A 299 32.68 11.87 -9.37
C GLY A 299 31.80 11.67 -8.14
N LEU A 300 32.41 11.72 -6.96
CA LEU A 300 31.71 11.74 -5.67
C LEU A 300 31.03 13.08 -5.43
N GLU A 301 29.97 13.08 -4.61
CA GLU A 301 29.15 14.27 -4.32
C GLU A 301 29.46 14.89 -2.94
N LEU A 302 29.52 16.21 -2.91
CA LEU A 302 29.51 17.07 -1.73
C LEU A 302 28.12 17.69 -1.58
N ASP A 303 27.62 17.80 -0.34
CA ASP A 303 26.26 18.30 -0.11
C ASP A 303 26.22 19.83 -0.23
N ILE A 304 27.21 20.52 0.36
CA ILE A 304 27.35 21.97 0.30
C ILE A 304 28.83 22.29 0.10
N TYR A 305 29.16 23.06 -0.94
CA TYR A 305 30.54 23.31 -1.35
C TYR A 305 30.82 24.80 -1.52
N TYR A 306 31.86 25.29 -0.85
CA TYR A 306 32.34 26.67 -0.90
C TYR A 306 33.82 26.67 -1.33
N PRO A 307 34.11 26.58 -2.64
CA PRO A 307 35.49 26.57 -3.16
C PRO A 307 36.27 27.82 -2.76
N GLU A 308 35.63 28.99 -2.76
CA GLU A 308 36.24 30.27 -2.43
C GLU A 308 36.73 30.36 -0.99
N TYR A 309 36.13 29.58 -0.08
CA TYR A 309 36.51 29.49 1.32
C TYR A 309 37.26 28.19 1.64
N GLY A 310 37.58 27.36 0.63
CA GLY A 310 38.34 26.13 0.79
C GLY A 310 37.67 25.08 1.70
N PHE A 311 36.34 24.99 1.71
CA PHE A 311 35.66 24.00 2.56
C PHE A 311 34.37 23.42 1.93
N ALA A 312 33.95 22.29 2.47
CA ALA A 312 32.68 21.66 2.14
C ALA A 312 32.01 21.10 3.40
N ILE A 313 30.68 21.04 3.39
CA ILE A 313 29.89 20.38 4.43
C ILE A 313 29.26 19.10 3.89
N LYS A 314 29.41 18.03 4.68
CA LYS A 314 28.77 16.73 4.51
C LYS A 314 27.74 16.51 5.62
N VAL A 315 26.48 16.34 5.23
CA VAL A 315 25.39 16.07 6.16
C VAL A 315 25.26 14.57 6.36
N GLN A 316 25.63 14.09 7.54
CA GLN A 316 25.75 12.67 7.82
C GLN A 316 24.49 12.11 8.51
N GLY A 317 23.99 11.01 7.96
CA GLY A 317 22.92 10.20 8.55
C GLY A 317 23.45 9.03 9.39
N VAL A 318 22.58 8.43 10.20
CA VAL A 318 22.89 7.25 11.04
C VAL A 318 23.50 6.06 10.26
N GLN A 319 23.18 5.97 8.97
CA GLN A 319 23.71 4.98 8.03
C GLN A 319 25.24 5.05 7.83
N HIS A 320 25.88 6.19 8.10
CA HIS A 320 27.33 6.35 7.98
C HIS A 320 28.08 5.89 9.24
N GLU A 321 27.39 5.80 10.38
CA GLU A 321 27.98 5.42 11.67
C GLU A 321 27.85 3.92 11.93
N LYS A 322 26.71 3.33 11.57
CA LYS A 322 26.43 1.92 11.85
C LYS A 322 25.71 1.20 10.72
N TYR A 323 26.01 -0.09 10.61
CA TYR A 323 25.24 -0.98 9.75
C TYR A 323 23.78 -1.03 10.20
N ILE A 324 22.91 -0.62 9.29
CA ILE A 324 21.47 -0.79 9.40
C ILE A 324 21.02 -1.59 8.18
N LYS A 325 20.35 -2.72 8.42
CA LYS A 325 19.85 -3.65 7.38
C LYS A 325 19.13 -2.92 6.24
N PHE A 326 18.34 -1.91 6.61
CA PHE A 326 17.59 -1.05 5.70
C PHE A 326 18.47 -0.28 4.70
N PHE A 327 19.47 0.45 5.19
CA PHE A 327 20.29 1.34 4.36
C PHE A 327 21.33 0.59 3.52
N HIS A 328 21.61 -0.66 3.88
CA HIS A 328 22.64 -1.47 3.25
C HIS A 328 22.08 -2.69 2.50
N ASN A 329 20.76 -2.70 2.23
CA ASN A 329 20.05 -3.76 1.51
C ASN A 329 20.26 -5.18 2.09
N GLY A 330 20.46 -5.27 3.40
CA GLY A 330 20.70 -6.54 4.08
C GLY A 330 22.11 -7.12 3.93
N ASP A 331 23.02 -6.47 3.20
CA ASP A 331 24.40 -6.91 3.01
C ASP A 331 25.38 -5.98 3.75
N PRO A 332 26.07 -6.48 4.80
CA PRO A 332 27.11 -5.73 5.52
C PRO A 332 28.24 -5.21 4.65
N ASN A 333 28.54 -5.85 3.51
CA ASN A 333 29.57 -5.37 2.60
C ASN A 333 29.23 -4.00 1.98
N ASN A 334 27.94 -3.66 1.88
CA ASN A 334 27.54 -2.33 1.41
C ASN A 334 27.91 -1.23 2.40
N PHE A 335 27.90 -1.51 3.71
CA PHE A 335 28.39 -0.58 4.72
C PHE A 335 29.90 -0.41 4.64
N ILE A 336 30.65 -1.50 4.44
CA ILE A 336 32.11 -1.44 4.25
C ILE A 336 32.45 -0.61 3.00
N LYS A 337 31.77 -0.86 1.87
CA LYS A 337 31.94 -0.08 0.64
C LYS A 337 31.59 1.40 0.85
N GLN A 338 30.60 1.70 1.68
CA GLN A 338 30.23 3.06 2.02
C GLN A 338 31.32 3.75 2.85
N GLN A 339 31.86 3.08 3.88
CA GLN A 339 32.98 3.59 4.67
C GLN A 339 34.23 3.87 3.82
N VAL A 340 34.56 2.95 2.90
CA VAL A 340 35.69 3.13 1.96
C VAL A 340 35.47 4.37 1.08
N ARG A 341 34.24 4.59 0.58
CA ARG A 341 33.92 5.79 -0.22
C ARG A 341 33.97 7.08 0.60
N ASP A 342 33.53 7.05 1.84
CA ASP A 342 33.57 8.22 2.73
C ASP A 342 35.02 8.60 3.08
N GLN A 343 35.88 7.60 3.30
CA GLN A 343 37.31 7.80 3.53
C GLN A 343 38.01 8.35 2.28
N LEU A 344 37.78 7.75 1.11
CA LEU A 344 38.32 8.24 -0.16
C LEU A 344 37.91 9.68 -0.46
N LYS A 345 36.66 10.05 -0.14
CA LYS A 345 36.18 11.42 -0.30
C LYS A 345 36.96 12.39 0.58
N LYS A 346 37.25 12.00 1.82
CA LYS A 346 38.02 12.82 2.77
C LYS A 346 39.44 13.06 2.23
N GLU A 347 40.11 12.00 1.78
CA GLU A 347 41.45 12.07 1.19
C GLU A 347 41.48 12.99 -0.03
N LEU A 348 40.56 12.81 -0.98
CA LEU A 348 40.49 13.67 -2.18
C LEU A 348 40.20 15.14 -1.86
N CYS A 349 39.42 15.43 -0.81
CA CYS A 349 39.21 16.80 -0.36
C CYS A 349 40.49 17.39 0.25
N GLU A 350 41.19 16.64 1.11
CA GLU A 350 42.45 17.06 1.74
C GLU A 350 43.55 17.33 0.70
N GLU A 351 43.71 16.45 -0.29
CA GLU A 351 44.66 16.62 -1.41
C GLU A 351 44.40 17.90 -2.22
N ASN A 352 43.15 18.36 -2.26
CA ASN A 352 42.72 19.54 -3.01
C ASN A 352 42.51 20.77 -2.10
N GLN A 353 43.03 20.74 -0.87
CA GLN A 353 42.95 21.84 0.10
C GLN A 353 41.49 22.24 0.44
N ILE A 354 40.57 21.29 0.37
CA ILE A 354 39.17 21.46 0.78
C ILE A 354 38.98 20.83 2.15
N THR A 355 38.75 21.66 3.16
CA THR A 355 38.44 21.18 4.51
C THR A 355 37.02 20.61 4.54
N LEU A 356 36.89 19.31 4.78
CA LEU A 356 35.58 18.64 4.86
C LEU A 356 35.04 18.65 6.29
N ARG A 357 33.92 19.34 6.52
CA ARG A 357 33.21 19.40 7.81
C ARG A 357 31.96 18.54 7.79
N TYR A 358 31.62 17.97 8.95
CA TYR A 358 30.49 17.07 9.08
C TYR A 358 29.41 17.69 9.97
N VAL A 359 28.15 17.47 9.59
CA VAL A 359 26.98 17.82 10.40
C VAL A 359 26.16 16.55 10.60
N TRP A 360 26.27 15.92 11.76
CA TRP A 360 25.71 14.61 12.11
C TRP A 360 24.25 14.68 12.52
N TYR A 361 23.39 13.75 12.08
CA TYR A 361 21.93 13.79 12.24
C TYR A 361 21.38 14.14 13.65
N TYR A 362 22.15 13.91 14.71
CA TYR A 362 21.78 14.23 16.10
C TYR A 362 22.17 15.64 16.56
N GLU A 363 23.01 16.36 15.82
CA GLU A 363 23.46 17.71 16.14
C GLU A 363 22.41 18.77 15.75
N ASP A 364 22.45 19.94 16.40
CA ASP A 364 21.69 21.11 15.95
C ASP A 364 22.51 21.92 14.92
N PRO A 365 22.07 22.02 13.66
CA PRO A 365 22.78 22.82 12.65
C PRO A 365 22.90 24.30 12.99
N HIS A 366 21.99 24.86 13.80
CA HIS A 366 22.07 26.25 14.24
C HIS A 366 23.23 26.49 15.22
N ILE A 367 23.76 25.44 15.85
CA ILE A 367 24.88 25.51 16.78
C ILE A 367 26.18 25.11 16.07
N VAL A 368 26.16 23.93 15.44
CA VAL A 368 27.37 23.31 14.87
C VAL A 368 27.89 24.04 13.63
N ILE A 369 27.02 24.62 12.81
CA ILE A 369 27.47 25.37 11.63
C ILE A 369 28.26 26.62 12.04
N PRO A 370 27.75 27.51 12.92
CA PRO A 370 28.55 28.62 13.43
C PRO A 370 29.87 28.20 14.08
N GLU A 371 29.91 27.07 14.80
CA GLU A 371 31.17 26.54 15.36
C GLU A 371 32.17 26.17 14.26
N HIS A 372 31.75 25.41 13.25
CA HIS A 372 32.61 25.09 12.09
C HIS A 372 33.12 26.35 11.40
N LEU A 373 32.27 27.36 11.23
CA LEU A 373 32.66 28.62 10.60
C LEU A 373 33.67 29.42 11.44
N ARG A 374 33.52 29.44 12.78
CA ARG A 374 34.50 30.06 13.69
C ARG A 374 35.83 29.32 13.69
N GLU A 375 35.82 27.98 13.69
CA GLU A 375 37.05 27.17 13.58
C GLU A 375 37.80 27.41 12.28
N LEU A 376 37.07 27.70 11.20
CA LEU A 376 37.64 28.06 9.90
C LEU A 376 38.05 29.54 9.82
N GLY A 377 37.78 30.35 10.85
CA GLY A 377 38.07 31.79 10.86
C GLY A 377 37.22 32.60 9.89
N LEU A 378 36.04 32.11 9.49
CA LEU A 378 35.16 32.75 8.51
C LEU A 378 34.15 33.71 9.14
N ILE A 379 33.88 33.55 10.45
CA ILE A 379 33.02 34.43 11.25
C ILE A 379 33.65 34.65 12.62
N GLU A 380 33.23 35.71 13.31
CA GLU A 380 33.64 36.05 14.69
C GLU A 380 33.02 35.13 15.75
#